data_AF-A0A936A012-F1
#
_entry.id   AF-A0A936A012-F1
#
_cell.length_a   1.000
_cell.length_b   1.000
_cell.length_c   1.000
_cell.angle_alpha   90.00
_cell.angle_beta   90.00
_cell.angle_gamma   90.00
#
_symmetry.space_group_name_H-M   'P 1'
#
loop_
_entity.id
_entity.type
_entity.pdbx_description
1 polymer ?
#
loop_
_entity_poly.entity_id
_entity_poly.type
_entity_poly.pdbx_seq_one_letter_code
_entity_poly.pdbx_strand_id
1 'polypeptide(L)'
;MSDEQRLMLKQVCAGTNLNDQQFALLCEVGKRTGLDPLRRQIYGLIFQGRFVVMTGIDGFRAVARRNGLAGIEAPRFDYVDEQKRIPSACEITVHRWGRGGKESYTARCLFREFARFGRDGKLMGPWQTSPHHMLAKCTEALAHRMAFTEWMGGVYERDEFPREHVVRQQQPATTVDELISEPADEPAEVIYDDDPTAKDAP
;
A
#
# COMPACT_ATOMS: atom_id res chain seq x y z
N MET A 1 0.49 -2.20 20.57
CA MET A 1 1.05 -1.25 19.58
C MET A 1 0.75 0.13 20.10
N SER A 2 1.76 0.97 20.31
CA SER A 2 1.54 2.32 20.84
C SER A 2 0.83 3.20 19.79
N ASP A 3 0.22 4.30 20.24
CA ASP A 3 -0.46 5.24 19.33
C ASP A 3 0.52 5.92 18.37
N GLU A 4 1.76 6.12 18.80
CA GLU A 4 2.85 6.62 17.96
C GLU A 4 3.21 5.64 16.83
N GLN A 5 3.28 4.33 17.13
CA GLN A 5 3.50 3.30 16.11
C GLN A 5 2.33 3.22 15.11
N ARG A 6 1.08 3.43 15.58
CA ARG A 6 -0.09 3.52 14.70
C ARG A 6 0.02 4.68 13.74
N LEU A 7 0.39 5.86 14.23
CA LEU A 7 0.55 7.06 13.42
C LEU A 7 1.66 6.90 12.37
N MET A 8 2.80 6.33 12.77
CA MET A 8 3.92 6.06 11.86
C MET A 8 3.55 5.06 10.75
N LEU A 9 2.86 3.96 11.10
CA LEU A 9 2.37 3.02 10.08
C LEU A 9 1.34 3.66 9.14
N LYS A 10 0.42 4.50 9.64
CA LYS A 10 -0.54 5.25 8.82
C LYS A 10 0.17 6.17 7.82
N GLN A 11 1.25 6.85 8.25
CA GLN A 11 2.06 7.71 7.38
C GLN A 11 2.87 6.93 6.33
N VAL A 12 3.42 5.76 6.70
CA VAL A 12 4.19 4.90 5.78
C VAL A 12 3.30 4.29 4.69
N CYS A 13 2.01 4.08 4.96
CA CYS A 13 1.02 3.63 3.99
C CYS A 13 0.57 4.79 3.06
N ALA A 14 1.50 5.23 2.21
CA ALA A 14 1.28 6.06 1.01
C ALA A 14 0.32 7.26 1.16
N GLY A 15 0.35 7.98 2.29
CA GLY A 15 -0.45 9.20 2.47
C GLY A 15 -1.97 8.96 2.39
N THR A 16 -2.41 7.72 2.53
CA THR A 16 -3.84 7.36 2.55
C THR A 16 -4.32 7.56 3.97
N ASN A 17 -5.26 8.48 4.18
CA ASN A 17 -5.87 8.71 5.49
C ASN A 17 -6.82 7.54 5.84
N LEU A 18 -6.23 6.40 6.24
CA LEU A 18 -6.97 5.18 6.56
C LEU A 18 -7.75 5.39 7.86
N ASN A 19 -9.03 5.06 7.84
CA ASN A 19 -9.81 4.97 9.06
C ASN A 19 -9.36 3.77 9.91
N ASP A 20 -9.80 3.72 11.17
CA ASP A 20 -9.32 2.70 12.11
C ASP A 20 -9.67 1.27 11.71
N GLN A 21 -10.80 1.05 11.04
CA GLN A 21 -11.19 -0.27 10.54
C GLN A 21 -10.30 -0.72 9.37
N GLN A 22 -10.02 0.19 8.43
CA GLN A 22 -9.13 -0.07 7.30
C GLN A 22 -7.69 -0.34 7.77
N PHE A 23 -7.24 0.44 8.75
CA PHE A 23 -5.94 0.24 9.37
C PHE A 23 -5.85 -1.09 10.12
N ALA A 24 -6.88 -1.44 10.90
CA ALA A 24 -6.95 -2.74 11.58
C ALA A 24 -6.92 -3.90 10.59
N LEU A 25 -7.66 -3.80 9.48
CA LEU A 25 -7.66 -4.80 8.42
C LEU A 25 -6.27 -4.95 7.77
N LEU A 26 -5.58 -3.84 7.48
CA LEU A 26 -4.21 -3.87 6.95
C LEU A 26 -3.27 -4.61 7.91
N CYS A 27 -3.33 -4.29 9.20
CA CYS A 27 -2.52 -4.96 10.21
C CYS A 27 -2.81 -6.45 10.30
N GLU A 28 -4.09 -6.85 10.23
CA GLU A 28 -4.48 -8.25 10.30
C GLU A 28 -3.99 -9.04 9.08
N VAL A 29 -4.12 -8.47 7.88
CA VAL A 29 -3.57 -9.08 6.66
C VAL A 29 -2.04 -9.15 6.73
N GLY A 30 -1.38 -8.10 7.22
CA GLY A 30 0.08 -8.08 7.43
C GLY A 30 0.54 -9.20 8.37
N LYS A 31 -0.15 -9.41 9.50
CA LYS A 31 0.14 -10.51 10.43
C LYS A 31 -0.06 -11.88 9.78
N ARG A 32 -1.22 -12.11 9.15
CA ARG A 32 -1.55 -13.41 8.52
C ARG A 32 -0.58 -13.79 7.40
N THR A 33 -0.14 -12.80 6.62
CA THR A 33 0.81 -13.01 5.51
C THR A 33 2.28 -12.97 5.97
N GLY A 34 2.55 -12.44 7.16
CA GLY A 34 3.91 -12.14 7.63
C GLY A 34 4.60 -11.05 6.81
N LEU A 35 3.83 -10.14 6.20
CA LEU A 35 4.34 -9.00 5.46
C LEU A 35 4.37 -7.75 6.34
N ASP A 36 5.45 -6.99 6.19
CA ASP A 36 5.72 -5.83 7.02
C ASP A 36 5.44 -4.51 6.27
N PRO A 37 4.48 -3.70 6.72
CA PRO A 37 4.17 -2.40 6.11
C PRO A 37 5.32 -1.39 6.27
N LEU A 38 6.12 -1.46 7.34
CA LEU A 38 7.28 -0.58 7.53
C LEU A 38 8.40 -0.87 6.52
N ARG A 39 8.53 -2.14 6.11
CA ARG A 39 9.42 -2.56 5.02
C ARG A 39 8.81 -2.35 3.62
N ARG A 40 7.65 -1.69 3.54
CA ARG A 40 6.88 -1.47 2.29
C ARG A 40 6.51 -2.75 1.56
N GLN A 41 6.37 -3.85 2.29
CA GLN A 41 5.98 -5.13 1.71
C GLN A 41 4.47 -5.23 1.54
N ILE A 42 3.68 -4.46 2.30
CA ILE A 42 2.22 -4.43 2.21
C ILE A 42 1.73 -3.00 2.47
N TYR A 43 0.69 -2.58 1.77
CA TYR A 43 0.11 -1.25 1.93
C TYR A 43 -1.38 -1.25 1.56
N GLY A 44 -2.11 -0.28 2.09
CA GLY A 44 -3.50 -0.03 1.73
C GLY A 44 -3.63 0.95 0.57
N LEU A 45 -4.64 0.76 -0.27
CA LEU A 45 -5.06 1.71 -1.29
C LEU A 45 -6.59 1.85 -1.24
N ILE A 46 -7.09 3.07 -1.39
CA ILE A 46 -8.50 3.28 -1.74
C ILE A 46 -8.59 3.26 -3.26
N PHE A 47 -9.39 2.34 -3.80
CA PHE A 47 -9.63 2.19 -5.22
C PHE A 47 -11.15 2.15 -5.47
N GLN A 48 -11.66 3.12 -6.24
CA GLN A 48 -13.10 3.29 -6.51
C GLN A 48 -13.93 3.34 -5.22
N GLY A 49 -13.43 4.09 -4.23
CA GLY A 49 -14.06 4.21 -2.91
C GLY A 49 -13.98 2.96 -2.02
N ARG A 50 -13.32 1.89 -2.47
CA ARG A 50 -13.15 0.64 -1.71
C ARG A 50 -11.71 0.50 -1.22
N PHE A 51 -11.56 0.07 0.02
CA PHE A 51 -10.24 -0.24 0.57
C PHE A 51 -9.74 -1.60 0.05
N VAL A 52 -8.51 -1.61 -0.47
CA VAL A 52 -7.83 -2.79 -1.01
C VAL A 52 -6.45 -2.89 -0.39
N VAL A 53 -6.06 -4.09 0.02
CA VAL A 53 -4.72 -4.39 0.50
C VAL A 53 -3.86 -4.87 -0.65
N MET A 54 -2.72 -4.21 -0.84
CA MET A 54 -1.81 -4.44 -1.94
C MET A 54 -0.42 -4.85 -1.47
N THR A 55 0.28 -5.59 -2.32
CA THR A 55 1.69 -5.93 -2.17
C THR A 55 2.40 -5.82 -3.51
N GLY A 56 3.74 -5.74 -3.48
CA GLY A 56 4.57 -5.90 -4.68
C GLY A 56 4.96 -7.36 -4.89
N ILE A 57 5.58 -7.65 -6.03
CA ILE A 57 6.03 -9.01 -6.37
C ILE A 57 6.93 -9.64 -5.30
N ASP A 58 7.76 -8.83 -4.62
CA ASP A 58 8.64 -9.34 -3.58
C ASP A 58 7.89 -9.79 -2.31
N GLY A 59 6.72 -9.21 -2.03
CA GLY A 59 5.85 -9.69 -0.95
C GLY A 59 5.24 -11.04 -1.30
N PHE A 60 4.75 -11.22 -2.54
CA PHE A 60 4.30 -12.52 -3.04
C PHE A 60 5.41 -13.58 -2.95
N ARG A 61 6.62 -13.25 -3.39
CA ARG A 61 7.79 -14.14 -3.29
C ARG A 61 8.15 -14.48 -1.85
N ALA A 62 8.09 -13.51 -0.93
CA ALA A 62 8.38 -13.74 0.48
C ALA A 62 7.38 -14.71 1.11
N VAL A 63 6.08 -14.53 0.83
CA VAL A 63 5.03 -15.45 1.29
C VAL A 63 5.23 -16.83 0.67
N ALA A 64 5.43 -16.91 -0.65
CA ALA A 64 5.64 -18.19 -1.35
C ALA A 64 6.82 -18.99 -0.77
N ARG A 65 7.98 -18.33 -0.57
CA ARG A 65 9.19 -18.96 -0.04
C ARG A 65 8.99 -19.60 1.34
N ARG A 66 8.19 -18.97 2.20
CA ARG A 66 7.88 -19.51 3.55
C ARG A 66 6.92 -20.69 3.50
N ASN A 67 6.12 -20.80 2.44
CA ASN A 67 5.01 -21.75 2.34
C ASN A 67 5.26 -22.85 1.29
N GLY A 68 6.54 -23.14 0.99
CA GLY A 68 6.92 -24.30 0.19
C GLY A 68 7.10 -24.04 -1.30
N LEU A 69 7.53 -22.84 -1.71
CA LEU A 69 7.98 -22.60 -3.09
C LEU A 69 9.06 -23.60 -3.52
N ALA A 70 8.76 -24.34 -4.59
CA ALA A 70 9.60 -25.39 -5.16
C ALA A 70 10.33 -24.96 -6.44
N GLY A 71 10.08 -23.73 -6.92
CA GLY A 71 10.73 -23.16 -8.09
C GLY A 71 9.80 -22.23 -8.87
N ILE A 72 10.37 -21.46 -9.78
CA ILE A 72 9.66 -20.58 -10.71
C ILE A 72 10.31 -20.78 -12.07
N GLU A 73 9.51 -21.00 -13.11
CA GLU A 73 10.00 -21.05 -14.48
C GLU A 73 10.25 -19.65 -15.03
N ALA A 74 11.21 -19.53 -15.95
CA ALA A 74 11.43 -18.30 -16.67
C ALA A 74 10.17 -17.87 -17.45
N PRO A 75 9.88 -16.56 -17.55
CA PRO A 75 8.74 -16.07 -18.31
C PRO A 75 8.85 -16.44 -19.78
N ARG A 76 7.77 -17.01 -20.31
CA ARG A 76 7.57 -17.22 -21.74
C ARG A 76 6.73 -16.08 -22.29
N PHE A 77 7.16 -15.48 -23.39
CA PHE A 77 6.47 -14.35 -24.00
C PHE A 77 6.01 -14.70 -25.40
N ASP A 78 4.79 -14.28 -25.73
CA ASP A 78 4.29 -14.25 -27.09
C ASP A 78 4.37 -12.84 -27.64
N TYR A 79 4.46 -12.73 -28.96
CA TYR A 79 4.62 -11.47 -29.68
C TYR A 79 3.70 -11.44 -30.88
N VAL A 80 3.19 -10.25 -31.19
CA VAL A 80 2.49 -9.98 -32.46
C VAL A 80 3.39 -9.27 -33.46
N ASP A 81 4.44 -8.59 -32.97
CA ASP A 81 5.43 -7.92 -33.80
C ASP A 81 6.73 -8.75 -33.90
N GLU A 82 7.38 -8.70 -35.06
CA GLU A 82 8.63 -9.42 -35.31
C GLU A 82 9.81 -8.83 -34.52
N GLN A 83 9.75 -7.53 -34.20
CA GLN A 83 10.80 -6.83 -33.47
C GLN A 83 10.86 -7.21 -31.99
N LYS A 84 9.85 -7.95 -31.49
CA LYS A 84 9.69 -8.42 -30.11
C LYS A 84 9.85 -7.32 -29.08
N ARG A 85 9.42 -6.09 -29.40
CA ARG A 85 9.62 -4.93 -28.49
C ARG A 85 8.60 -4.92 -27.37
N ILE A 86 7.36 -5.30 -27.67
CA ILE A 86 6.26 -5.35 -26.70
C ILE A 86 5.66 -6.76 -26.76
N PRO A 87 5.63 -7.50 -25.64
CA PRO A 87 4.98 -8.80 -25.60
C PRO A 87 3.46 -8.63 -25.76
N SER A 88 2.80 -9.56 -26.45
CA SER A 88 1.34 -9.62 -26.51
C SER A 88 0.76 -10.42 -25.34
N ALA A 89 1.52 -11.40 -24.84
CA ALA A 89 1.18 -12.19 -23.66
C ALA A 89 2.45 -12.64 -22.91
N CYS A 90 2.26 -13.03 -21.66
CA CYS A 90 3.30 -13.66 -20.84
C CYS A 90 2.70 -14.86 -20.10
N GLU A 91 3.48 -15.91 -19.96
CA GLU A 91 3.16 -17.11 -19.20
C GLU A 91 4.29 -17.46 -18.22
N ILE A 92 3.93 -17.77 -16.98
CA ILE A 92 4.87 -18.16 -15.92
C ILE A 92 4.29 -19.33 -15.14
N THR A 93 5.13 -20.34 -14.87
CA THR A 93 4.81 -21.46 -13.99
C THR A 93 5.49 -21.28 -12.64
N VAL A 94 4.71 -21.34 -11.56
CA VAL A 94 5.21 -21.44 -10.18
C VAL A 94 5.00 -22.85 -9.68
N HIS A 95 6.02 -23.39 -9.01
CA HIS A 95 6.00 -24.72 -8.43
C HIS A 95 5.91 -24.65 -6.92
N ARG A 96 5.10 -25.52 -6.30
CA ARG A 96 4.93 -25.61 -4.85
C ARG A 96 5.06 -27.06 -4.38
N TRP A 97 5.63 -27.26 -3.19
CA TRP A 97 5.57 -28.54 -2.50
C TRP A 97 4.21 -28.70 -1.82
N GLY A 98 3.41 -29.63 -2.35
CA GLY A 98 2.16 -30.10 -1.77
C GLY A 98 2.32 -31.42 -1.02
N ARG A 99 1.21 -31.97 -0.52
CA ARG A 99 1.23 -33.25 0.23
C ARG A 99 1.62 -34.44 -0.64
N GLY A 100 1.32 -34.38 -1.95
CA GLY A 100 1.61 -35.43 -2.93
C GLY A 100 2.91 -35.23 -3.71
N GLY A 101 3.72 -34.21 -3.37
CA GLY A 101 4.94 -33.87 -4.11
C GLY A 101 4.87 -32.48 -4.76
N LYS A 102 5.61 -32.31 -5.85
CA LYS A 102 5.72 -31.02 -6.55
C LYS A 102 4.48 -30.77 -7.41
N GLU A 103 3.79 -29.66 -7.16
CA GLU A 103 2.62 -29.18 -7.90
C GLU A 103 3.00 -27.95 -8.74
N SER A 104 2.41 -27.83 -9.94
CA SER A 104 2.71 -26.78 -10.92
C SER A 104 1.49 -25.90 -11.17
N TYR A 105 1.68 -24.58 -11.13
CA TYR A 105 0.62 -23.59 -11.33
C TYR A 105 1.05 -22.57 -12.39
N THR A 106 0.37 -22.56 -13.52
CA THR A 106 0.71 -21.71 -14.66
C THR A 106 -0.28 -20.56 -14.81
N ALA A 107 0.23 -19.33 -14.76
CA ALA A 107 -0.53 -18.12 -15.07
C ALA A 107 -0.21 -17.60 -16.45
N ARG A 108 -1.21 -16.98 -17.08
CA ARG A 108 -1.05 -16.27 -18.35
C ARG A 108 -1.73 -14.90 -18.28
N CYS A 109 -0.99 -13.85 -18.66
CA CYS A 109 -1.50 -12.49 -18.80
C CYS A 109 -1.48 -12.06 -20.26
N LEU A 110 -2.47 -11.27 -20.67
CA LEU A 110 -2.46 -10.58 -21.95
C LEU A 110 -2.04 -9.13 -21.75
N PHE A 111 -1.09 -8.65 -22.56
CA PHE A 111 -0.55 -7.29 -22.43
C PHE A 111 -1.65 -6.22 -22.46
N ARG A 112 -2.64 -6.38 -23.35
CA ARG A 112 -3.76 -5.44 -23.51
C ARG A 112 -4.62 -5.27 -22.24
N GLU A 113 -4.61 -6.24 -21.32
CA GLU A 113 -5.44 -6.23 -20.11
C GLU A 113 -4.72 -5.57 -18.93
N PHE A 114 -3.39 -5.59 -18.93
CA PHE A 114 -2.56 -5.10 -17.81
C PHE A 114 -1.83 -3.80 -18.14
N ALA A 115 -1.50 -3.57 -19.41
CA ALA A 115 -0.74 -2.41 -19.82
C ALA A 115 -1.49 -1.11 -19.53
N ARG A 116 -0.74 -0.11 -19.08
CA ARG A 116 -1.28 1.20 -18.70
C ARG A 116 -1.06 2.21 -19.80
N PHE A 117 -2.17 2.79 -20.27
CA PHE A 117 -2.19 3.79 -21.33
C PHE A 117 -2.58 5.16 -20.79
N GLY A 118 -2.01 6.20 -21.40
CA GLY A 118 -2.35 7.59 -21.16
C GLY A 118 -3.57 8.03 -21.95
N ARG A 119 -4.00 9.27 -21.71
CA ARG A 119 -5.11 9.87 -22.48
C ARG A 119 -4.80 10.00 -23.97
N ASP A 120 -3.53 10.05 -24.31
CA ASP A 120 -3.00 10.08 -25.68
C ASP A 120 -2.88 8.68 -26.32
N GLY A 121 -3.32 7.62 -25.63
CA GLY A 121 -3.24 6.25 -26.09
C GLY A 121 -1.83 5.64 -26.04
N LYS A 122 -0.83 6.34 -25.48
CA LYS A 122 0.54 5.83 -25.36
C LYS A 122 0.75 5.11 -24.04
N LEU A 123 1.70 4.18 -24.01
CA LEU A 123 2.11 3.49 -22.78
C LEU A 123 2.66 4.48 -21.74
N MET A 124 2.31 4.28 -20.48
CA MET A 124 2.69 5.17 -19.38
C MET A 124 3.69 4.56 -18.41
N GLY A 125 4.64 5.40 -17.98
CA GLY A 125 5.55 5.08 -16.88
C GLY A 125 6.42 3.86 -17.22
N PRO A 126 6.61 2.93 -16.27
CA PRO A 126 7.44 1.74 -16.48
C PRO A 126 6.99 0.85 -17.65
N TRP A 127 5.72 0.93 -18.06
CA TRP A 127 5.22 0.17 -19.21
C TRP A 127 5.81 0.66 -20.54
N GLN A 128 6.24 1.92 -20.63
CA GLN A 128 6.89 2.46 -21.82
C GLN A 128 8.35 2.01 -21.93
N THR A 129 9.06 1.92 -20.81
CA THR A 129 10.51 1.65 -20.78
C THR A 129 10.86 0.19 -20.54
N SER A 130 9.98 -0.58 -19.89
CA SER A 130 10.26 -1.97 -19.49
C SER A 130 9.01 -2.87 -19.58
N PRO A 131 8.33 -2.95 -20.74
CA PRO A 131 7.06 -3.67 -20.89
C PRO A 131 7.14 -5.16 -20.55
N HIS A 132 8.25 -5.83 -20.88
CA HIS A 132 8.50 -7.24 -20.53
C HIS A 132 8.53 -7.47 -19.03
N HIS A 133 9.29 -6.64 -18.31
CA HIS A 133 9.41 -6.74 -16.85
C HIS A 133 8.06 -6.51 -16.18
N MET A 134 7.32 -5.50 -16.63
CA MET A 134 5.99 -5.18 -16.10
C MET A 134 5.00 -6.33 -16.31
N LEU A 135 4.94 -6.90 -17.51
CA LEU A 135 4.03 -8.01 -17.78
C LEU A 135 4.44 -9.29 -17.01
N ALA A 136 5.75 -9.58 -16.95
CA ALA A 136 6.26 -10.74 -16.22
C ALA A 136 5.93 -10.67 -14.73
N LYS A 137 6.15 -9.53 -14.06
CA LYS A 137 5.84 -9.44 -12.62
C LYS A 137 4.34 -9.57 -12.32
N CYS A 138 3.47 -9.08 -13.22
CA CYS A 138 2.02 -9.26 -13.08
C CYS A 138 1.63 -10.73 -13.22
N THR A 139 2.20 -11.40 -14.23
CA THR A 139 1.98 -12.83 -14.49
C THR A 139 2.48 -13.69 -13.33
N GLU A 140 3.65 -13.35 -12.77
CA GLU A 140 4.21 -14.07 -11.63
C GLU A 140 3.35 -13.89 -10.37
N ALA A 141 2.84 -12.68 -10.12
CA ALA A 141 1.91 -12.44 -9.02
C ALA A 141 0.63 -13.29 -9.13
N LEU A 142 0.06 -13.43 -10.34
CA LEU A 142 -1.07 -14.35 -10.56
C LEU A 142 -0.69 -15.81 -10.29
N ALA A 143 0.47 -16.26 -10.77
CA ALA A 143 0.92 -17.63 -10.57
C ALA A 143 1.11 -17.95 -9.09
N HIS A 144 1.70 -17.01 -8.33
CA HIS A 144 1.82 -17.11 -6.87
C HIS A 144 0.46 -17.22 -6.19
N ARG A 145 -0.53 -16.40 -6.57
CA ARG A 145 -1.87 -16.46 -5.96
C ARG A 145 -2.61 -17.76 -6.25
N MET A 146 -2.38 -18.37 -7.41
CA MET A 146 -2.91 -19.71 -7.71
C MET A 146 -2.19 -20.78 -6.87
N ALA A 147 -0.87 -20.71 -6.75
CA ALA A 147 -0.09 -21.72 -6.01
C ALA A 147 -0.29 -21.64 -4.48
N PHE A 148 -0.45 -20.44 -3.93
CA PHE A 148 -0.48 -20.16 -2.48
C PHE A 148 -1.77 -19.47 -2.03
N THR A 149 -2.91 -19.86 -2.61
CA THR A 149 -4.21 -19.21 -2.39
C THR A 149 -4.59 -19.06 -0.92
N GLU A 150 -4.30 -20.06 -0.09
CA GLU A 150 -4.59 -20.05 1.36
C GLU A 150 -3.89 -18.90 2.11
N TRP A 151 -2.67 -18.53 1.69
CA TRP A 151 -1.90 -17.46 2.33
C TRP A 151 -2.04 -16.11 1.65
N MET A 152 -2.36 -16.09 0.35
CA MET A 152 -2.39 -14.87 -0.46
C MET A 152 -3.80 -14.32 -0.72
N GLY A 153 -4.84 -14.99 -0.22
CA GLY A 153 -6.23 -14.54 -0.39
C GLY A 153 -6.45 -13.11 0.11
N GLY A 154 -7.03 -12.24 -0.72
CA GLY A 154 -7.30 -10.84 -0.38
C GLY A 154 -6.10 -9.90 -0.47
N VAL A 155 -4.98 -10.32 -1.05
CA VAL A 155 -3.82 -9.47 -1.38
C VAL A 155 -3.63 -9.40 -2.89
N TYR A 156 -3.44 -8.19 -3.41
CA TYR A 156 -3.37 -7.95 -4.85
C TYR A 156 -2.11 -7.17 -5.26
N GLU A 157 -1.69 -7.32 -6.52
CA GLU A 157 -0.66 -6.46 -7.12
C GLU A 157 -1.32 -5.20 -7.71
N ARG A 158 -0.65 -4.05 -7.58
CA ARG A 158 -1.20 -2.75 -7.98
C ARG A 158 -1.52 -2.63 -9.47
N ASP A 159 -0.74 -3.26 -10.33
CA ASP A 159 -0.89 -3.22 -11.78
C ASP A 159 -2.07 -4.04 -12.30
N GLU A 160 -2.75 -4.82 -11.43
CA GLU A 160 -4.02 -5.47 -11.76
C GLU A 160 -5.21 -4.50 -11.79
N PHE A 161 -5.06 -3.33 -11.18
CA PHE A 161 -6.12 -2.33 -11.11
C PHE A 161 -5.89 -1.24 -12.15
N PRO A 162 -6.93 -0.78 -12.87
CA PRO A 162 -6.83 0.40 -13.70
C PRO A 162 -6.49 1.62 -12.83
N ARG A 163 -6.00 2.70 -13.43
CA ARG A 163 -5.79 3.94 -12.66
C ARG A 163 -7.15 4.51 -12.25
N GLU A 164 -7.28 4.91 -10.99
CA GLU A 164 -8.38 5.78 -10.58
C GLU A 164 -8.13 7.17 -11.17
N HIS A 165 -9.14 7.70 -11.87
CA HIS A 165 -9.17 9.11 -12.20
C HIS A 165 -9.45 9.84 -10.89
N VAL A 166 -8.42 10.34 -10.24
CA VAL A 166 -8.60 11.25 -9.11
C VAL A 166 -9.26 12.52 -9.66
N VAL A 167 -10.59 12.59 -9.60
CA VAL A 167 -11.26 13.88 -9.49
C VAL A 167 -10.80 14.39 -8.15
N ARG A 168 -9.80 15.29 -8.14
CA ARG A 168 -9.47 16.06 -6.94
C ARG A 168 -10.77 16.75 -6.55
N GLN A 169 -11.49 16.20 -5.59
CA GLN A 169 -12.38 17.02 -4.79
C GLN A 169 -11.44 18.03 -4.14
N GLN A 170 -11.54 19.29 -4.57
CA GLN A 170 -10.89 20.39 -3.89
C GLN A 170 -11.43 20.35 -2.46
N GLN A 171 -10.62 19.85 -1.53
CA GLN A 171 -10.87 20.13 -0.13
C GLN A 171 -10.79 21.65 0.00
N PRO A 172 -11.84 22.32 0.51
CA PRO A 172 -11.72 23.73 0.82
C PRO A 172 -10.53 23.88 1.77
N ALA A 173 -9.61 24.78 1.44
CA ALA A 173 -8.45 25.05 2.26
C ALA A 173 -8.93 25.55 3.63
N THR A 174 -8.82 24.71 4.66
CA THR A 174 -8.89 25.20 6.04
C THR A 174 -7.57 25.89 6.32
N THR A 175 -7.58 27.22 6.27
CA THR A 175 -6.45 28.06 6.69
C THR A 175 -6.18 27.75 8.16
N VAL A 176 -4.97 27.29 8.47
CA VAL A 176 -4.50 26.91 9.81
C VAL A 176 -4.16 28.12 10.70
N ASP A 177 -4.80 29.28 10.48
CA ASP A 177 -4.43 30.55 11.13
C ASP A 177 -5.34 30.97 12.30
N GLU A 178 -6.26 30.10 12.74
CA GLU A 178 -7.23 30.42 13.81
C GLU A 178 -7.12 29.54 15.07
N LEU A 179 -6.01 28.82 15.25
CA LEU A 179 -5.78 27.95 16.42
C LEU A 179 -4.67 28.45 17.38
N ILE A 180 -4.28 29.72 17.28
CA ILE A 180 -3.52 30.41 18.34
C ILE A 180 -4.32 31.65 18.77
N SER A 181 -5.39 31.42 19.53
CA SER A 181 -5.83 32.39 20.53
C SER A 181 -6.01 31.63 21.83
N GLU A 182 -4.97 31.66 22.66
CA GLU A 182 -5.11 31.27 24.06
C GLU A 182 -6.03 32.28 24.75
N PRO A 183 -7.05 31.87 25.52
CA PRO A 183 -7.74 32.79 26.40
C PRO A 183 -6.79 33.19 27.53
N ALA A 184 -6.58 34.49 27.70
CA ALA A 184 -5.84 35.04 28.83
C ALA A 184 -6.57 34.69 30.13
N ASP A 185 -5.92 33.89 30.97
CA ASP A 185 -6.34 33.61 32.34
C ASP A 185 -5.97 34.83 33.19
N GLU A 186 -6.97 35.57 33.66
CA GLU A 186 -6.78 36.66 34.63
C GLU A 186 -6.36 36.07 35.99
N PRO A 187 -5.26 36.53 36.62
CA PRO A 187 -4.95 36.06 37.96
C PRO A 187 -5.86 36.73 39.00
N ALA A 188 -6.61 35.90 39.73
CA ALA A 188 -7.37 36.30 40.90
C ALA A 188 -6.48 36.48 42.15
N GLU A 189 -6.54 37.71 42.69
CA GLU A 189 -6.43 38.21 44.08
C GLU A 189 -5.41 37.66 45.08
N VAL A 190 -4.70 38.60 45.74
CA VAL A 190 -4.56 38.58 47.20
C VAL A 190 -4.70 40.01 47.75
N ILE A 191 -5.80 40.27 48.48
CA ILE A 191 -5.98 41.41 49.37
C ILE A 191 -5.27 41.08 50.68
N TYR A 192 -4.31 41.90 51.10
CA TYR A 192 -3.80 41.88 52.48
C TYR A 192 -4.44 43.04 53.24
N ASP A 193 -5.31 42.67 54.18
CA ASP A 193 -5.72 43.50 55.29
C ASP A 193 -4.91 43.04 56.51
N ASP A 194 -4.10 43.94 57.06
CA ASP A 194 -3.58 43.83 58.43
C ASP A 194 -3.45 45.25 59.00
N ASP A 195 -4.45 45.58 59.82
CA ASP A 195 -4.64 46.73 60.71
C ASP A 195 -3.58 46.76 61.86
N PRO A 196 -3.69 47.65 62.86
CA PRO A 196 -3.16 49.00 63.00
C PRO A 196 -1.92 49.10 63.91
N THR A 197 -1.43 50.33 64.05
CA THR A 197 -0.80 50.94 65.24
C THR A 197 0.74 50.98 65.31
N ALA A 198 1.21 52.20 65.63
CA ALA A 198 2.49 52.59 66.23
C ALA A 198 3.70 52.71 65.28
N LYS A 199 4.51 53.76 65.33
CA LYS A 199 4.60 54.96 66.17
C LYS A 199 5.67 55.87 65.54
N ASP A 200 5.41 57.17 65.63
CA ASP A 200 6.35 58.26 65.93
C ASP A 200 7.59 58.52 65.06
N ALA A 201 7.54 59.72 64.47
CA ALA A 201 8.62 60.62 64.05
C ALA A 201 9.74 60.77 65.12
N PRO A 202 10.90 61.41 64.83
CA PRO A 202 11.08 62.59 63.97
C PRO A 202 12.05 62.45 62.79
#